data_AF-R7N7C8-F1
#
_entry.id   AF-R7N7C8-F1
#
_cell.length_a   1.000
_cell.length_b   1.000
_cell.length_c   1.000
_cell.angle_alpha   90.00
_cell.angle_beta   90.00
_cell.angle_gamma   90.00
#
_symmetry.space_group_name_H-M   'P 1'
#
loop_
_entity.id
_entity.type
_entity.pdbx_description
1 polymer ?
#
loop_
_entity_poly.entity_id
_entity_poly.type
_entity_poly.pdbx_seq_one_letter_code
_entity_poly.pdbx_strand_id
1 'polypeptide(L)'
;MDGMVKVRSEYLREEAALLSEECEQALAQYQETVERFMALAIKFETKGMERLCIIAKEELEAAGWPFERTKWFAERLFQIAEYYEQAERGNVDAAGMD
;
A
#
# COMPACT_ATOMS: atom_id res chain seq x y z
N MET A 1 11.54 -31.29 -2.41
CA MET A 1 11.99 -29.88 -2.47
C MET A 1 10.93 -29.03 -3.16
N ASP A 2 10.36 -29.53 -4.26
CA ASP A 2 9.29 -28.93 -5.08
C ASP A 2 8.07 -28.36 -4.29
N GLY A 3 7.49 -29.16 -3.39
CA GLY A 3 6.33 -28.71 -2.60
C GLY A 3 6.60 -27.57 -1.60
N MET A 4 7.85 -27.33 -1.19
CA MET A 4 8.16 -26.27 -0.22
C MET A 4 8.31 -24.90 -0.86
N VAL A 5 8.70 -24.82 -2.14
CA VAL A 5 8.86 -23.55 -2.85
C VAL A 5 7.49 -23.00 -3.24
N LYS A 6 6.61 -23.85 -3.77
CA LYS A 6 5.22 -23.50 -4.05
C LYS A 6 4.46 -22.98 -2.82
N VAL A 7 4.61 -23.63 -1.66
CA VAL A 7 3.99 -23.15 -0.41
C VAL A 7 4.53 -21.78 0.01
N ARG A 8 5.83 -21.51 -0.22
CA ARG A 8 6.42 -20.19 0.08
C ARG A 8 5.97 -19.11 -0.90
N SER A 9 5.86 -19.42 -2.19
CA SER A 9 5.39 -18.46 -3.19
C SER A 9 3.91 -18.11 -2.97
N GLU A 10 3.07 -19.10 -2.68
CA GLU A 10 1.66 -18.91 -2.33
C GLU A 10 1.53 -18.04 -1.07
N TYR A 11 2.26 -18.35 -0.01
CA TYR A 11 2.28 -17.54 1.21
C TYR A 11 2.67 -16.08 0.96
N LEU A 12 3.74 -15.83 0.20
CA LEU A 12 4.17 -14.47 -0.12
C LEU A 12 3.14 -13.69 -0.95
N ARG A 13 2.41 -14.35 -1.84
CA ARG A 13 1.33 -13.74 -2.62
C ARG A 13 0.13 -13.40 -1.73
N GLU A 14 -0.23 -14.29 -0.81
CA GLU A 14 -1.31 -14.04 0.15
C GLU A 14 -0.98 -12.84 1.04
N GLU A 15 0.23 -12.79 1.61
CA GLU A 15 0.68 -11.65 2.43
C GLU A 15 0.72 -10.35 1.62
N ALA A 16 1.19 -10.38 0.38
CA ALA A 16 1.20 -9.19 -0.49
C ALA A 16 -0.22 -8.68 -0.81
N ALA A 17 -1.17 -9.60 -1.04
CA ALA A 17 -2.56 -9.27 -1.29
C ALA A 17 -3.22 -8.65 -0.04
N LEU A 18 -3.01 -9.27 1.13
CA LEU A 18 -3.51 -8.76 2.41
C LEU A 18 -2.96 -7.36 2.72
N LEU A 19 -1.64 -7.18 2.62
CA LEU A 19 -1.01 -5.88 2.85
C LEU A 19 -1.54 -4.79 1.90
N SER A 20 -1.81 -5.15 0.63
CA SER A 20 -2.37 -4.22 -0.34
C SER A 20 -3.81 -3.83 0.01
N GLU A 21 -4.65 -4.82 0.37
CA GLU A 21 -6.05 -4.59 0.74
C GLU A 21 -6.17 -3.74 2.01
N GLU A 22 -5.43 -4.09 3.07
CA GLU A 22 -5.43 -3.32 4.33
C GLU A 22 -4.97 -1.88 4.11
N CYS A 23 -3.97 -1.69 3.25
CA CYS A 23 -3.45 -0.38 2.86
C CYS A 23 -4.50 0.47 2.14
N GLU A 24 -5.22 -0.12 1.18
CA GLU A 24 -6.26 0.58 0.42
C GLU A 24 -7.47 0.92 1.29
N GLN A 25 -7.88 0.02 2.17
CA GLN A 25 -8.97 0.28 3.13
C GLN A 25 -8.60 1.40 4.10
N ALA A 26 -7.37 1.40 4.63
CA ALA A 26 -6.90 2.44 5.54
C ALA A 26 -6.82 3.81 4.85
N LEU A 27 -6.35 3.87 3.58
CA LEU A 27 -6.34 5.11 2.80
C LEU A 27 -7.75 5.64 2.57
N ALA A 28 -8.70 4.78 2.19
CA ALA A 28 -10.08 5.18 1.97
C ALA A 28 -10.74 5.74 3.24
N GLN A 29 -10.55 5.09 4.39
CA GLN A 29 -11.06 5.58 5.68
C GLN A 29 -10.45 6.92 6.08
N TYR A 30 -9.15 7.11 5.81
CA TYR A 30 -8.47 8.36 6.11
C TYR A 30 -8.96 9.50 5.20
N GLN A 31 -9.13 9.23 3.90
CA GLN A 31 -9.74 10.17 2.95
C GLN A 31 -11.16 10.59 3.38
N GLU A 32 -12.02 9.63 3.75
CA GLU A 32 -13.37 9.92 4.25
C GLU A 32 -13.33 10.83 5.49
N THR A 33 -12.39 10.57 6.40
CA THR A 33 -12.22 11.39 7.62
C THR A 33 -11.87 12.83 7.29
N VAL A 34 -10.94 13.04 6.34
CA VAL A 34 -10.54 14.37 5.87
C VAL A 34 -11.70 15.08 5.17
N GLU A 35 -12.48 14.38 4.33
CA GLU A 35 -13.66 14.95 3.68
C GLU A 35 -14.73 15.40 4.69
N ARG A 36 -15.02 14.57 5.70
CA ARG A 36 -15.97 14.94 6.77
C ARG A 36 -15.48 16.16 7.55
N PHE A 37 -14.18 16.25 7.79
CA PHE A 37 -13.59 17.40 8.45
C PHE A 37 -13.70 18.68 7.61
N MET A 38 -13.43 18.60 6.31
CA MET A 38 -13.63 19.72 5.37
C MET A 38 -15.10 20.15 5.27
N ALA A 39 -16.04 19.20 5.27
CA ALA A 39 -17.47 19.50 5.26
C ALA A 39 -17.92 20.25 6.52
N LEU A 40 -17.39 19.87 7.69
CA LEU A 40 -17.63 20.61 8.94
C LEU A 40 -17.07 22.03 8.86
N ALA A 41 -15.85 22.18 8.35
CA ALA A 41 -15.22 23.49 8.18
C ALA A 41 -16.05 24.45 7.33
N ILE A 42 -16.60 23.97 6.20
CA ILE A 42 -17.51 24.74 5.33
C ILE A 42 -18.79 25.11 6.09
N LYS A 43 -19.41 24.15 6.76
CA LYS A 43 -20.70 24.34 7.47
C LYS A 43 -20.64 25.42 8.55
N PHE A 44 -19.49 25.61 9.20
CA PHE A 44 -19.36 26.56 10.30
C PHE A 44 -18.84 27.94 9.88
N GLU A 45 -18.54 28.19 8.59
CA GLU A 45 -18.11 29.49 8.03
C GLU A 45 -17.04 30.26 8.84
N THR A 46 -16.16 29.54 9.56
CA THR A 46 -15.18 30.20 10.44
C THR A 46 -13.83 30.33 9.72
N LYS A 47 -13.24 31.53 9.75
CA LYS A 47 -11.88 31.78 9.25
C LYS A 47 -10.81 30.86 9.87
N GLY A 48 -11.06 30.33 11.08
CA GLY A 48 -10.19 29.34 11.72
C GLY A 48 -10.26 27.95 11.09
N MET A 49 -11.40 27.59 10.48
CA MET A 49 -11.64 26.31 9.84
C MET A 49 -11.00 26.20 8.44
N GLU A 50 -10.82 27.31 7.72
CA GLU A 50 -10.07 27.32 6.45
C GLU A 50 -8.64 26.81 6.62
N ARG A 51 -7.97 27.25 7.69
CA ARG A 51 -6.62 26.81 8.03
C ARG A 51 -6.57 25.34 8.44
N LEU A 52 -7.63 24.85 9.09
CA LEU A 52 -7.77 23.45 9.43
C LEU A 52 -7.99 22.59 8.18
N CYS A 53 -8.74 23.04 7.18
CA CYS A 53 -8.85 22.37 5.87
C CYS A 53 -7.51 22.23 5.16
N ILE A 54 -6.67 23.28 5.20
CA ILE A 54 -5.34 23.26 4.60
C ILE A 54 -4.48 22.20 5.29
N ILE A 55 -4.42 22.21 6.63
CA ILE A 55 -3.67 21.22 7.41
C ILE A 55 -4.17 19.80 7.11
N ALA A 56 -5.48 19.57 7.04
CA ALA A 56 -6.04 18.25 6.75
C ALA A 56 -5.68 17.74 5.35
N LYS A 57 -5.54 18.64 4.35
CA LYS A 57 -5.08 18.28 3.01
C LYS A 57 -3.58 17.99 2.98
N GLU A 58 -2.78 18.82 3.64
CA GLU A 58 -1.33 18.62 3.75
C GLU A 58 -1.01 17.28 4.44
N GLU A 59 -1.73 16.94 5.52
CA GLU A 59 -1.61 15.65 6.20
C GLU A 59 -2.04 14.48 5.30
N LEU A 60 -3.07 14.66 4.46
CA LEU A 60 -3.48 13.65 3.47
C LEU A 60 -2.44 13.41 2.39
N GLU A 61 -1.84 14.47 1.87
CA GLU A 61 -0.73 14.36 0.92
C GLU A 61 0.49 13.68 1.55
N ALA A 62 0.84 14.06 2.79
CA ALA A 62 1.93 13.44 3.54
C ALA A 62 1.66 11.95 3.84
N ALA A 63 0.40 11.60 4.12
CA ALA A 63 -0.02 10.21 4.33
C ALA A 63 0.05 9.37 3.04
N GLY A 64 0.02 9.99 1.86
CA GLY A 64 0.19 9.31 0.57
C GLY A 64 1.48 8.51 0.47
N TRP A 65 2.59 9.05 0.99
CA TRP A 65 3.90 8.38 0.93
C TRP A 65 3.98 7.06 1.70
N PRO A 66 3.47 6.95 2.95
CA PRO A 66 3.26 5.67 3.62
C PRO A 66 2.47 4.64 2.80
N PHE A 67 1.37 5.05 2.15
CA PHE A 67 0.55 4.13 1.36
C PHE A 67 1.26 3.67 0.09
N GLU A 68 1.93 4.58 -0.63
CA GLU A 68 2.77 4.24 -1.79
C GLU A 68 3.90 3.27 -1.41
N ARG A 69 4.53 3.49 -0.26
CA ARG A 69 5.57 2.60 0.26
C ARG A 69 5.04 1.20 0.58
N THR A 70 3.85 1.09 1.15
CA THR A 70 3.22 -0.22 1.41
C THR A 70 2.88 -0.95 0.11
N LYS A 71 2.37 -0.25 -0.91
CA LYS A 71 2.18 -0.82 -2.26
C LYS A 71 3.49 -1.33 -2.86
N TRP A 72 4.56 -0.54 -2.74
CA TRP A 72 5.90 -0.96 -3.19
C TRP A 72 6.38 -2.24 -2.48
N PHE A 73 6.17 -2.37 -1.16
CA PHE A 73 6.51 -3.60 -0.44
C PHE A 73 5.71 -4.81 -0.93
N ALA A 74 4.40 -4.66 -1.15
CA ALA A 74 3.57 -5.73 -1.69
C ALA A 74 4.04 -6.17 -3.09
N GLU A 75 4.38 -5.23 -3.97
CA GLU A 75 4.97 -5.54 -5.29
C GLU A 75 6.28 -6.32 -5.18
N ARG A 76 7.14 -5.99 -4.21
CA ARG A 76 8.39 -6.74 -3.98
C ARG A 76 8.13 -8.17 -3.49
N LEU A 77 7.13 -8.37 -2.63
CA LEU A 77 6.74 -9.72 -2.20
C LEU A 77 6.25 -10.56 -3.38
N PHE A 78 5.47 -9.97 -4.31
CA PHE A 78 5.07 -10.65 -5.55
C PHE A 78 6.28 -11.04 -6.41
N GLN A 79 7.22 -10.11 -6.63
CA GLN A 79 8.43 -10.38 -7.43
C GLN A 79 9.29 -11.49 -6.81
N ILE A 80 9.41 -11.54 -5.48
CA ILE A 80 10.14 -12.59 -4.78
C ILE A 80 9.42 -13.95 -4.95
N ALA A 81 8.09 -13.96 -4.88
CA ALA A 81 7.29 -15.16 -5.13
C ALA A 81 7.48 -15.69 -6.57
N GLU A 82 7.48 -14.79 -7.56
CA GLU A 82 7.74 -15.14 -8.96
C GLU A 82 9.16 -15.67 -9.17
N TYR A 83 10.17 -15.05 -8.55
CA TYR A 83 11.55 -15.52 -8.60
C TYR A 83 11.67 -16.96 -8.07
N TYR A 84 11.02 -17.28 -6.95
CA TYR A 84 11.03 -18.64 -6.41
C TYR A 84 10.42 -19.66 -7.37
N GLU A 85 9.29 -19.34 -8.02
CA GLU A 85 8.67 -20.23 -9.01
C GLU A 85 9.51 -20.37 -10.28
N GLN A 86 10.19 -19.31 -10.72
CA GLN A 86 11.09 -19.37 -11.88
C GLN A 86 12.34 -20.21 -11.57
N ALA A 87 12.89 -20.07 -10.35
CA ALA A 87 14.07 -20.82 -9.91
C ALA A 87 13.78 -22.33 -9.88
N GLU A 88 12.59 -22.70 -9.42
CA GLU A 88 12.12 -24.09 -9.41
C GLU A 88 11.94 -24.68 -10.82
N ARG A 89 11.50 -23.86 -11.78
CA ARG A 89 11.38 -24.25 -13.19
C ARG A 89 12.72 -24.33 -13.92
N GLY A 90 13.83 -23.99 -13.27
CA GLY A 90 15.16 -23.94 -13.88
C GLY A 90 15.36 -22.77 -14.85
N ASN A 91 14.51 -21.74 -14.78
CA ASN A 91 14.45 -20.62 -15.71
C ASN A 91 15.16 -19.34 -15.21
N VAL A 92 15.99 -19.44 -14.17
CA VAL A 92 16.69 -18.28 -13.60
C VAL A 92 18.11 -18.24 -14.13
N ASP A 93 18.31 -17.53 -15.24
CA ASP A 93 19.59 -16.87 -15.47
C ASP A 93 19.71 -15.76 -14.41
N ALA A 94 20.79 -15.78 -13.65
CA ALA A 94 21.07 -14.92 -12.49
C ALA A 94 21.30 -13.42 -12.83
N ALA A 95 20.56 -12.86 -13.78
CA ALA A 95 20.69 -11.50 -14.25
C ALA A 95 19.45 -10.69 -13.86
N GLY A 96 19.45 -10.10 -12.67
CA GLY A 96 18.36 -9.18 -12.28
C GLY A 96 18.25 -8.79 -10.82
N MET A 97 19.24 -9.12 -9.97
CA MET A 97 19.36 -8.54 -8.63
C MET A 97 20.62 -7.69 -8.58
N ASP A 98 20.56 -6.52 -9.22
CA ASP A 98 21.40 -5.35 -8.89
C ASP A 98 20.50 -4.27 -8.25
#